data_AF-A0A536U9W7-F1
#
_entry.id   AF-A0A536U9W7-F1
#
_cell.length_a   1.000
_cell.length_b   1.000
_cell.length_c   1.000
_cell.angle_alpha   90.00
_cell.angle_beta   90.00
_cell.angle_gamma   90.00
#
_symmetry.space_group_name_H-M   'P 1'
#
loop_
_entity.id
_entity.type
_entity.pdbx_description
1 polymer ?
#
loop_
_entity_poly.entity_id
_entity_poly.type
_entity_poly.pdbx_seq_one_letter_code
_entity_poly.pdbx_strand_id
1 'polypeptide(L)'
;KFELEGSLAVSWQALNPTTWRFKLRPGVVFHDGAPFTADDAVFSLERAMAPPSQRSFQLKGISAVKKVDDTTIEFQLATPDAVLPNKMVLIAMMSKAWAQKHGI
;
A
#
# COMPACT_ATOMS: atom_id res chain seq x y z
N LYS A 1 -18.37 -0.60 -17.26
CA LYS A 1 -18.33 -1.34 -15.97
C LYS A 1 -17.07 -0.89 -15.26
N PHE A 2 -17.13 -0.42 -14.02
CA PHE A 2 -15.93 -0.01 -13.29
C PHE A 2 -15.30 -1.26 -12.70
N GLU A 3 -14.14 -1.64 -13.23
CA GLU A 3 -13.34 -2.76 -12.74
C GLU A 3 -11.95 -2.23 -12.36
N LEU A 4 -11.38 -2.77 -11.30
CA LEU A 4 -10.03 -2.41 -10.89
C LEU A 4 -9.03 -3.03 -11.86
N GLU A 5 -8.12 -2.20 -12.36
CA GLU A 5 -7.01 -2.63 -13.21
C GLU A 5 -5.69 -2.47 -12.46
N GLY A 6 -4.80 -3.45 -12.61
CA GLY A 6 -3.53 -3.48 -11.91
C GLY A 6 -2.53 -2.46 -12.46
N SER A 7 -2.14 -1.49 -11.64
CA SER A 7 -1.02 -0.56 -11.91
C SER A 7 0.21 -0.99 -11.11
N LEU A 8 0.51 -0.35 -9.98
CA LEU A 8 1.63 -0.72 -9.10
C LEU A 8 1.41 -2.05 -8.36
N ALA A 9 0.17 -2.45 -8.15
CA ALA A 9 -0.20 -3.79 -7.70
C ALA A 9 -0.80 -4.58 -8.88
N VAL A 10 -0.34 -5.80 -9.08
CA VAL A 10 -0.77 -6.67 -10.19
C VAL A 10 -1.87 -7.66 -9.77
N SER A 11 -1.97 -7.97 -8.49
CA SER A 11 -3.06 -8.78 -7.93
C SER A 11 -3.25 -8.52 -6.45
N TRP A 12 -4.45 -8.84 -5.96
CA TRP A 12 -4.83 -8.77 -4.55
C TRP A 12 -5.87 -9.84 -4.23
N GLN A 13 -5.81 -10.37 -3.02
CA GLN A 13 -6.77 -11.36 -2.55
C GLN A 13 -6.96 -11.28 -1.03
N ALA A 14 -8.19 -11.51 -0.58
CA ALA A 14 -8.45 -11.77 0.83
C ALA A 14 -7.94 -13.18 1.16
N LEU A 15 -7.09 -13.30 2.19
CA LEU A 15 -6.67 -14.59 2.73
C LEU A 15 -7.70 -15.13 3.74
N ASN A 16 -8.36 -14.21 4.43
CA ASN A 16 -9.46 -14.45 5.37
C ASN A 16 -10.23 -13.11 5.51
N PRO A 17 -11.32 -13.03 6.31
CA PRO A 17 -12.12 -11.81 6.42
C PRO A 17 -11.35 -10.55 6.83
N THR A 18 -10.23 -10.68 7.55
CA THR A 18 -9.46 -9.55 8.09
C THR A 18 -8.02 -9.48 7.60
N THR A 19 -7.61 -10.32 6.66
CA THR A 19 -6.25 -10.31 6.10
C THR A 19 -6.29 -10.27 4.58
N TRP A 20 -5.58 -9.32 3.99
CA TRP A 20 -5.44 -9.18 2.54
C TRP A 20 -3.99 -9.24 2.12
N ARG A 21 -3.71 -9.88 0.99
CA ARG A 21 -2.38 -9.91 0.37
C ARG A 21 -2.40 -9.23 -0.99
N PHE A 22 -1.43 -8.36 -1.23
CA PHE A 22 -1.23 -7.66 -2.50
C PHE A 22 0.13 -8.05 -3.08
N LYS A 23 0.17 -8.30 -4.38
CA LYS A 23 1.39 -8.50 -5.16
C LYS A 23 1.71 -7.23 -5.95
N LEU A 24 2.91 -6.71 -5.75
CA LEU A 24 3.43 -5.52 -6.41
C LEU A 24 4.01 -5.87 -7.78
N ARG A 25 3.96 -4.91 -8.70
CA ARG A 25 4.54 -5.05 -10.04
C ARG A 25 6.07 -5.06 -9.94
N PRO A 26 6.76 -6.10 -10.41
CA PRO A 26 8.22 -6.13 -10.41
C PRO A 26 8.80 -5.16 -11.44
N GLY A 27 10.03 -4.70 -11.20
CA GLY A 27 10.79 -3.88 -12.16
C GLY A 27 10.31 -2.43 -12.30
N VAL A 28 9.43 -1.96 -11.41
CA VAL A 28 9.03 -0.55 -11.37
C VAL A 28 10.14 0.28 -10.72
N VAL A 29 10.42 1.44 -11.29
CA VAL A 29 11.39 2.40 -10.76
C VAL A 29 10.73 3.76 -10.56
N PHE A 30 11.21 4.51 -9.57
CA PHE A 30 10.93 5.93 -9.42
C PHE A 30 11.72 6.74 -10.46
N HIS A 31 11.38 8.02 -10.61
CA HIS A 31 12.01 8.90 -11.59
C HIS A 31 13.51 9.15 -11.37
N ASP A 32 14.01 8.91 -10.16
CA ASP A 32 15.45 8.97 -9.83
C ASP A 32 16.19 7.64 -10.09
N GLY A 33 15.49 6.63 -10.61
CA GLY A 33 16.02 5.30 -10.90
C GLY A 33 16.00 4.33 -9.72
N ALA A 34 15.57 4.75 -8.52
CA ALA A 34 15.44 3.84 -7.38
C ALA A 34 14.32 2.80 -7.63
N PRO A 35 14.50 1.53 -7.23
CA PRO A 35 13.45 0.52 -7.40
C PRO A 35 12.26 0.80 -6.48
N PHE A 36 11.05 0.54 -6.96
CA PHE A 36 9.86 0.48 -6.13
C PHE A 36 9.70 -0.92 -5.52
N THR A 37 9.62 -0.98 -4.20
CA THR A 37 9.57 -2.23 -3.43
C THR A 37 8.42 -2.23 -2.40
N ALA A 38 8.23 -3.38 -1.76
CA ALA A 38 7.32 -3.50 -0.62
C ALA A 38 7.66 -2.54 0.53
N ASP A 39 8.93 -2.16 0.72
CA ASP A 39 9.32 -1.21 1.76
C ASP A 39 8.74 0.20 1.50
N ASP A 40 8.70 0.63 0.24
CA ASP A 40 8.11 1.91 -0.16
C ASP A 40 6.59 1.90 -0.01
N ALA A 41 5.97 0.77 -0.36
CA ALA A 41 4.52 0.59 -0.21
C ALA A 41 4.10 0.62 1.26
N VAL A 42 4.77 -0.14 2.13
CA VAL A 42 4.52 -0.15 3.59
C VAL A 42 4.71 1.24 4.16
N PHE A 43 5.84 1.90 3.88
CA PHE A 43 6.11 3.26 4.34
C PHE A 43 5.01 4.24 3.91
N SER A 44 4.59 4.19 2.65
CA SER A 44 3.56 5.09 2.11
C SER A 44 2.21 4.88 2.79
N LEU A 45 1.85 3.63 3.09
CA LEU A 45 0.60 3.27 3.75
C LEU A 45 0.61 3.67 5.23
N GLU A 46 1.71 3.42 5.94
CA GLU A 46 1.89 3.87 7.33
C GLU A 46 1.79 5.39 7.43
N ARG A 47 2.49 6.12 6.56
CA ARG A 47 2.39 7.57 6.46
C ARG A 47 0.97 8.03 6.15
N ALA A 48 0.26 7.33 5.27
CA ALA A 48 -1.12 7.66 4.93
C ALA A 48 -2.11 7.40 6.07
N MET A 49 -1.82 6.44 6.96
CA MET A 49 -2.60 6.14 8.17
C MET A 49 -2.31 7.10 9.35
N ALA A 50 -1.17 7.79 9.33
CA ALA A 50 -0.75 8.65 10.42
C ALA A 50 -1.72 9.84 10.66
N PRO A 51 -1.84 10.35 11.90
CA PRO A 51 -2.80 11.41 12.26
C PRO A 51 -2.80 12.68 11.39
N PRO A 52 -1.66 13.23 10.91
CA PRO A 52 -1.70 14.44 10.07
C PRO A 52 -2.17 14.18 8.62
N SER A 53 -2.30 12.91 8.21
CA SER A 53 -2.64 12.55 6.84
C SER A 53 -4.10 12.86 6.51
N GLN A 54 -4.31 13.61 5.43
CA GLN A 54 -5.63 13.83 4.82
C GLN A 54 -6.19 12.56 4.11
N ARG A 55 -5.40 11.47 4.09
CA ARG A 55 -5.79 10.16 3.57
C ARG A 55 -6.11 9.12 4.66
N SER A 56 -5.98 9.49 5.93
CA SER A 56 -6.19 8.57 7.06
C SER A 56 -7.62 8.03 7.11
N PHE A 57 -8.62 8.84 6.73
CA PHE A 57 -10.02 8.43 6.77
C PHE A 57 -10.34 7.27 5.79
N GLN A 58 -9.68 7.22 4.63
CA GLN A 58 -9.83 6.14 3.66
C GLN A 58 -9.34 4.81 4.25
N LEU A 59 -8.32 4.87 5.10
CA LEU A 59 -7.60 3.71 5.64
C LEU A 59 -8.10 3.28 7.03
N LYS A 60 -9.19 3.89 7.51
CA LYS A 60 -9.83 3.48 8.77
C LYS A 60 -10.16 1.99 8.73
N GLY A 61 -9.76 1.27 9.77
CA GLY A 61 -9.97 -0.18 9.91
C GLY A 61 -8.75 -1.03 9.53
N ILE A 62 -7.72 -0.46 8.89
CA ILE A 62 -6.41 -1.12 8.75
C ILE A 62 -5.68 -0.99 10.08
N SER A 63 -5.26 -2.12 10.65
CA SER A 63 -4.50 -2.15 11.90
C SER A 63 -2.99 -2.26 11.68
N ALA A 64 -2.57 -2.90 10.58
CA ALA A 64 -1.17 -2.98 10.20
C ALA A 64 -1.01 -3.25 8.70
N VAL A 65 0.14 -2.86 8.16
CA VAL A 65 0.63 -3.31 6.84
C VAL A 65 2.05 -3.81 7.03
N LYS A 66 2.35 -5.00 6.52
CA LYS A 66 3.69 -5.59 6.63
C LYS A 66 4.21 -6.05 5.28
N LYS A 67 5.53 -5.96 5.12
CA LYS A 67 6.27 -6.60 4.04
C LYS A 67 6.30 -8.12 4.31
N VAL A 68 5.91 -8.90 3.30
CA VAL A 68 6.08 -10.37 3.30
C VAL A 68 7.36 -10.74 2.55
N ASP A 69 7.57 -10.11 1.38
CA ASP A 69 8.78 -10.17 0.56
C ASP A 69 8.90 -8.86 -0.25
N ASP A 70 9.92 -8.71 -1.08
CA ASP A 70 10.19 -7.46 -1.83
C ASP A 70 9.05 -7.01 -2.75
N THR A 71 8.16 -7.92 -3.14
CA THR A 71 7.04 -7.63 -4.04
C THR A 71 5.68 -8.00 -3.44
N THR A 72 5.62 -8.23 -2.12
CA THR A 72 4.40 -8.67 -1.46
C THR A 72 4.20 -7.95 -0.15
N ILE A 73 3.01 -7.36 -0.01
CA ILE A 73 2.56 -6.76 1.25
C ILE A 73 1.29 -7.46 1.73
N GLU A 74 1.11 -7.45 3.04
CA GLU A 74 -0.08 -7.99 3.70
C GLU A 74 -0.68 -6.94 4.63
N PHE A 75 -1.98 -6.75 4.51
CA PHE A 75 -2.78 -5.90 5.38
C PHE A 75 -3.43 -6.76 6.45
N GLN A 76 -3.38 -6.28 7.69
CA GLN A 76 -4.24 -6.74 8.77
C GLN A 76 -5.32 -5.68 9.02
N LEU A 77 -6.55 -6.14 9.15
CA LEU A 77 -7.72 -5.31 9.42
C LEU A 77 -8.26 -5.57 10.82
N ALA A 78 -8.81 -4.54 11.46
CA ALA A 78 -9.55 -4.65 12.71
C ALA A 78 -10.96 -5.21 12.51
N THR A 79 -11.55 -4.98 11.34
CA THR A 79 -12.88 -5.46 10.94
C THR A 79 -12.86 -5.84 9.46
N PRO A 80 -13.71 -6.80 9.01
CA PRO A 80 -13.76 -7.15 7.60
C PRO A 80 -14.05 -5.95 6.69
N ASP A 81 -13.32 -5.85 5.59
CA ASP A 81 -13.49 -4.82 4.58
C ASP A 81 -13.24 -5.39 3.18
N ALA A 82 -14.32 -5.65 2.46
CA ALA A 82 -14.27 -6.19 1.11
C ALA A 82 -13.87 -5.15 0.04
N VAL A 83 -13.97 -3.85 0.36
CA VAL A 83 -13.65 -2.76 -0.57
C VAL A 83 -12.25 -2.19 -0.37
N LEU A 84 -11.41 -2.87 0.44
CA LEU A 84 -10.02 -2.49 0.67
C LEU A 84 -9.24 -2.22 -0.64
N PRO A 85 -9.33 -3.04 -1.71
CA PRO A 85 -8.64 -2.77 -2.96
C PRO A 85 -9.05 -1.43 -3.61
N ASN A 86 -10.33 -1.05 -3.53
CA ASN A 86 -10.82 0.21 -4.08
C ASN A 86 -10.25 1.43 -3.34
N LYS A 87 -10.01 1.31 -2.02
CA LYS A 87 -9.42 2.38 -1.21
C LYS A 87 -7.98 2.71 -1.64
N MET A 88 -7.25 1.72 -2.13
CA MET A 88 -5.85 1.88 -2.52
C MET A 88 -5.66 2.84 -3.71
N VAL A 89 -6.69 3.03 -4.55
CA VAL A 89 -6.65 3.95 -5.69
C VAL A 89 -6.36 5.40 -5.26
N LEU A 90 -6.67 5.77 -4.01
CA LEU A 90 -6.49 7.12 -3.49
C LEU A 90 -5.18 7.32 -2.72
N ILE A 91 -4.35 6.28 -2.61
CA ILE A 91 -3.10 6.31 -1.85
C ILE A 91 -1.91 6.33 -2.80
N ALA A 92 -1.17 7.44 -2.79
CA ALA A 92 0.03 7.58 -3.59
C ALA A 92 1.21 6.86 -2.95
N MET A 93 1.99 6.14 -3.77
CA MET A 93 3.25 5.53 -3.37
C MET A 93 4.39 6.54 -3.47
N MET A 94 5.24 6.59 -2.45
CA MET A 94 6.37 7.50 -2.34
C MET A 94 7.63 6.70 -2.07
N SER A 95 8.76 7.15 -2.65
CA SER A 95 10.08 6.59 -2.34
C SER A 95 10.40 6.83 -0.87
N LYS A 96 10.59 5.73 -0.12
CA LYS A 96 10.95 5.78 1.30
C LYS A 96 12.33 6.42 1.48
N ALA A 97 13.29 6.02 0.65
CA ALA A 97 14.65 6.53 0.71
C ALA A 97 14.71 8.04 0.47
N TRP A 98 13.96 8.53 -0.53
CA TRP A 98 13.88 9.97 -0.80
C TRP A 98 13.20 10.71 0.36
N ALA A 99 12.09 10.18 0.88
CA ALA A 99 11.36 10.82 1.97
C ALA A 99 12.21 10.99 3.24
N GLN A 100 12.88 9.91 3.66
CA GLN A 100 13.77 9.93 4.83
C GLN A 100 14.92 10.92 4.67
N LYS A 101 15.51 11.01 3.46
CA LYS A 101 16.58 11.96 3.16
C LYS A 101 16.14 13.43 3.32
N HIS A 102 14.86 13.72 3.11
CA HIS A 102 14.31 15.08 3.14
C HIS A 102 13.45 15.36 4.39
N GLY A 103 13.42 14.44 5.36
CA GLY A 103 12.67 14.63 6.61
C GLY A 103 11.15 14.60 6.43
N ILE A 104 10.65 13.85 5.44
CA ILE A 104 9.21 13.60 5.20
C ILE A 104 8.77 12.30 5.84
#